data_AF-A0A0J0Y5H3-F1
#
_entry.id   AF-A0A0J0Y5H3-F1
#
_cell.length_a   1.000
_cell.length_b   1.000
_cell.length_c   1.000
_cell.angle_alpha   90.00
_cell.angle_beta   90.00
_cell.angle_gamma   90.00
#
_symmetry.space_group_name_H-M   'P 1'
#
loop_
_entity.id
_entity.type
_entity.pdbx_description
1 polymer ?
#
loop_
_entity_poly.entity_id
_entity_poly.type
_entity_poly.pdbx_seq_one_letter_code
_entity_poly.pdbx_strand_id
1 'polypeptide(L)'
;MKHYDAIIIGAGQAGVPLAKKLAMAGKKTAIIEKRLIGGTCINDGCTPTKAMIASARMAYQASKSADLGIDVGPVKVDIKKIIKRKDEIVDQFRKGAEDGLDSTKGLTVLMGAARFTGEKEITVKAEDGKEQKISGELIFINTGAETAIPDIEGLSGSHYLTSTTILDLTEVPEHLVVIGGNYIGLEFGQMFSRFGSQVTIIEKSDRILAKEDQDVSESLTEILEKEKIAILTSAEIKKVKVNGKSSLEVDVQTVGKTSKLKASHILVAAGRTPQTRHLGLDACGVKTDEKGHILVNDKLETNIKGIYALGDVKGGPAFTHIAYNDYTIVYRNLIEGTDYSIKDRPVPYCMFTDPQLGRIGLSETEAQEKKLDYQVAVLPMSSVARGIETNETQGLMKAIVDTKSKKILGAAILASEGGEIVSVLQMAMEGGITYDRIRYCVFAHPTYSESLNNLFMKMED
;
A
#
# COMPACT_ATOMS: atom_id res chain seq x y z
N MET A 1 31.25 -22.54 -9.01
CA MET A 1 30.00 -21.74 -8.91
C MET A 1 28.84 -22.70 -8.71
N LYS A 2 27.98 -22.49 -7.70
CA LYS A 2 26.84 -23.40 -7.46
C LYS A 2 25.71 -23.08 -8.43
N HIS A 3 25.15 -24.09 -9.10
CA HIS A 3 24.05 -23.91 -10.03
C HIS A 3 22.70 -24.28 -9.40
N TYR A 4 21.67 -23.52 -9.75
CA TYR A 4 20.27 -23.65 -9.35
C TYR A 4 19.38 -23.57 -10.61
N ASP A 5 18.25 -24.27 -10.61
CA ASP A 5 17.29 -24.15 -11.72
C ASP A 5 16.55 -22.81 -11.66
N ALA A 6 16.34 -22.29 -10.45
CA ALA A 6 15.67 -21.02 -10.19
C ALA A 6 16.33 -20.23 -9.06
N ILE A 7 16.48 -18.92 -9.26
CA ILE A 7 16.97 -17.97 -8.25
C ILE A 7 15.95 -16.85 -8.07
N ILE A 8 15.54 -16.59 -6.84
CA ILE A 8 14.67 -15.49 -6.46
C ILE A 8 15.51 -14.47 -5.69
N ILE A 9 15.46 -13.19 -6.09
CA ILE A 9 16.13 -12.09 -5.40
C ILE A 9 15.07 -11.25 -4.68
N GLY A 10 15.04 -11.32 -3.36
CA GLY A 10 14.08 -10.65 -2.48
C GLY A 10 13.01 -11.62 -1.95
N ALA A 11 12.82 -11.62 -0.63
CA ALA A 11 11.85 -12.45 0.07
C ALA A 11 10.56 -11.70 0.39
N GLY A 12 10.04 -10.94 -0.58
CA GLY A 12 8.75 -10.27 -0.50
C GLY A 12 7.56 -11.18 -0.77
N GLN A 13 6.39 -10.56 -1.00
CA GLN A 13 5.11 -11.24 -1.15
C GLN A 13 4.95 -11.99 -2.48
N ALA A 14 5.80 -11.72 -3.47
CA ALA A 14 5.94 -12.57 -4.66
C ALA A 14 7.03 -13.63 -4.46
N GLY A 15 8.17 -13.23 -3.87
CA GLY A 15 9.36 -14.06 -3.78
C GLY A 15 9.22 -15.32 -2.92
N VAL A 16 8.71 -15.18 -1.70
CA VAL A 16 8.54 -16.32 -0.76
C VAL A 16 7.62 -17.41 -1.34
N PRO A 17 6.37 -17.12 -1.77
CA PRO A 17 5.51 -18.17 -2.32
C PRO A 17 6.05 -18.76 -3.62
N LEU A 18 6.66 -17.95 -4.51
CA LEU A 18 7.25 -18.44 -5.76
C LEU A 18 8.40 -19.42 -5.50
N ALA A 19 9.32 -19.08 -4.60
CA ALA A 19 10.45 -19.93 -4.28
C ALA A 19 10.01 -21.29 -3.72
N LYS A 20 9.01 -21.28 -2.83
CA LYS A 20 8.41 -22.51 -2.29
C LYS A 20 7.76 -23.35 -3.37
N LYS A 21 6.93 -22.73 -4.22
CA LYS A 21 6.18 -23.43 -5.27
C LYS A 21 7.10 -24.03 -6.35
N LEU A 22 8.17 -23.32 -6.75
CA LEU A 22 9.17 -23.85 -7.67
C LEU A 22 9.93 -25.04 -7.09
N ALA A 23 10.32 -24.98 -5.81
CA ALA A 23 10.96 -26.10 -5.12
C ALA A 23 10.03 -27.32 -5.02
N MET A 24 8.75 -27.11 -4.67
CA MET A 24 7.73 -28.16 -4.65
C MET A 24 7.46 -28.76 -6.04
N ALA A 25 7.64 -27.99 -7.11
CA ALA A 25 7.60 -28.46 -8.49
C ALA A 25 8.90 -29.17 -8.95
N GLY A 26 9.83 -29.45 -8.03
CA GLY A 26 11.06 -30.21 -8.28
C GLY A 26 12.25 -29.38 -8.76
N LYS A 27 12.15 -28.04 -8.80
CA LYS A 27 13.27 -27.16 -9.17
C LYS A 27 14.22 -26.97 -8.00
N LYS A 28 15.51 -27.15 -8.22
CA LYS A 28 16.53 -26.76 -7.25
C LYS A 28 16.57 -25.23 -7.15
N THR A 29 16.05 -24.69 -6.06
CA THR A 29 15.73 -23.27 -5.96
C THR A 29 16.59 -22.57 -4.90
N ALA A 30 17.02 -21.34 -5.17
CA ALA A 30 17.59 -20.44 -4.19
C ALA A 30 16.70 -19.20 -4.03
N ILE A 31 16.52 -18.74 -2.79
CA ILE A 31 15.98 -17.41 -2.49
C ILE A 31 17.03 -16.61 -1.74
N ILE A 32 17.24 -15.37 -2.16
CA ILE A 32 18.23 -14.45 -1.59
C ILE A 32 17.50 -13.31 -0.89
N GLU A 33 17.82 -13.04 0.36
CA GLU A 33 17.27 -11.91 1.12
C GLU A 33 18.40 -11.19 1.87
N LYS A 34 18.43 -9.85 1.79
CA LYS A 34 19.50 -9.05 2.38
C LYS A 34 19.21 -8.58 3.81
N ARG A 35 17.94 -8.60 4.24
CA ARG A 35 17.49 -8.03 5.51
C ARG A 35 16.59 -8.98 6.30
N LEU A 36 15.29 -8.95 6.06
CA LEU A 36 14.29 -9.72 6.81
C LEU A 36 13.35 -10.44 5.84
N ILE A 37 13.13 -11.74 6.09
CA ILE A 37 12.18 -12.54 5.33
C ILE A 37 10.77 -11.95 5.48
N GLY A 38 9.98 -11.99 4.39
CA GLY A 38 8.64 -11.38 4.33
C GLY A 38 8.62 -9.99 3.68
N GLY A 39 9.79 -9.37 3.50
CA GLY A 39 9.97 -8.08 2.84
C GLY A 39 9.25 -6.94 3.55
N THR A 40 8.97 -5.85 2.83
CA THR A 40 8.35 -4.64 3.38
C THR A 40 6.98 -4.91 4.00
N CYS A 41 6.12 -5.71 3.34
CA CYS A 41 4.73 -5.90 3.77
C CYS A 41 4.60 -6.42 5.22
N ILE A 42 5.40 -7.44 5.57
CA ILE A 42 5.37 -8.03 6.91
C ILE A 42 6.13 -7.17 7.91
N ASN A 43 7.28 -6.61 7.52
CA ASN A 43 8.22 -6.04 8.48
C ASN A 43 8.05 -4.52 8.69
N ASP A 44 7.77 -3.74 7.64
CA ASP A 44 7.78 -2.27 7.70
C ASP A 44 6.59 -1.60 7.00
N GLY A 45 5.54 -2.36 6.69
CA GLY A 45 4.46 -1.93 5.81
C GLY A 45 3.10 -2.37 6.33
N CYS A 46 2.40 -3.18 5.53
CA CYS A 46 0.99 -3.53 5.77
C CYS A 46 0.74 -4.06 7.19
N THR A 47 1.42 -5.14 7.61
CA THR A 47 1.18 -5.78 8.91
C THR A 47 1.35 -4.81 10.08
N PRO A 48 2.52 -4.15 10.26
CA PRO A 48 2.73 -3.28 11.40
C PRO A 48 1.82 -2.05 11.37
N THR A 49 1.64 -1.41 10.20
CA THR A 49 0.77 -0.24 10.07
C THR A 49 -0.66 -0.58 10.42
N LYS A 50 -1.22 -1.70 9.91
CA LYS A 50 -2.62 -2.07 10.16
C LYS A 50 -2.83 -2.52 11.62
N ALA A 51 -1.82 -3.13 12.23
CA ALA A 51 -1.85 -3.45 13.66
C ALA A 51 -1.92 -2.18 14.53
N MET A 52 -1.16 -1.13 14.19
CA MET A 52 -1.17 0.14 14.91
C MET A 52 -2.42 0.98 14.61
N ILE A 53 -2.93 1.00 13.36
CA ILE A 53 -4.19 1.65 13.00
C ILE A 53 -5.35 1.07 13.83
N ALA A 54 -5.39 -0.25 14.04
CA ALA A 54 -6.40 -0.86 14.91
C ALA A 54 -6.35 -0.30 16.34
N SER A 55 -5.16 -0.07 16.89
CA SER A 55 -4.99 0.58 18.20
C SER A 55 -5.42 2.03 18.19
N ALA A 56 -5.12 2.79 17.12
CA ALA A 56 -5.55 4.18 16.96
C ALA A 56 -7.08 4.30 16.83
N ARG A 57 -7.72 3.41 16.07
CA ARG A 57 -9.19 3.34 15.95
C ARG A 57 -9.84 3.07 17.31
N MET A 58 -9.29 2.15 18.10
CA MET A 58 -9.80 1.88 19.44
C MET A 58 -9.67 3.10 20.37
N ALA A 59 -8.54 3.82 20.32
CA ALA A 59 -8.37 5.05 21.10
C ALA A 59 -9.39 6.12 20.71
N TYR A 60 -9.62 6.30 19.40
CA TYR A 60 -10.62 7.21 18.88
C TYR A 60 -12.05 6.83 19.30
N GLN A 61 -12.45 5.57 19.10
CA GLN A 61 -13.77 5.07 19.51
C GLN A 61 -14.01 5.22 21.02
N ALA A 62 -13.02 4.91 21.85
CA ALA A 62 -13.13 5.13 23.29
C ALA A 62 -13.34 6.62 23.62
N SER A 63 -12.64 7.53 22.93
CA SER A 63 -12.78 8.98 23.12
C SER A 63 -14.13 9.55 22.64
N LYS A 64 -14.84 8.81 21.77
CA LYS A 64 -16.14 9.15 21.20
C LYS A 64 -17.30 8.32 21.77
N SER A 65 -17.03 7.50 22.78
CA SER A 65 -18.02 6.56 23.35
C SER A 65 -19.27 7.25 23.91
N ALA A 66 -19.17 8.51 24.34
CA ALA A 66 -20.30 9.31 24.80
C ALA A 66 -21.35 9.55 23.70
N ASP A 67 -20.95 9.57 22.42
CA ASP A 67 -21.88 9.68 21.28
C ASP A 67 -22.80 8.45 21.18
N LEU A 68 -22.41 7.32 21.79
CA LEU A 68 -23.19 6.10 21.93
C LEU A 68 -23.79 5.93 23.35
N GLY A 69 -23.75 6.97 24.18
CA GLY A 69 -24.30 6.95 25.54
C GLY A 69 -23.46 6.18 26.56
N ILE A 70 -22.16 5.99 26.31
CA ILE A 70 -21.23 5.32 27.23
C ILE A 70 -20.20 6.32 27.73
N ASP A 71 -20.18 6.58 29.04
CA ASP A 71 -19.17 7.41 29.67
C ASP A 71 -17.94 6.59 30.04
N VAL A 72 -16.76 7.01 29.56
CA VAL A 72 -15.46 6.47 29.94
C VAL A 72 -14.56 7.57 30.47
N GLY A 73 -13.59 7.21 31.33
CA GLY A 73 -12.55 8.15 31.77
C GLY A 73 -11.61 8.58 30.64
N PRO A 74 -10.66 9.49 30.91
CA PRO A 74 -9.69 9.94 29.92
C PRO A 74 -8.92 8.78 29.27
N VAL A 75 -8.92 8.73 27.93
CA VAL A 75 -8.18 7.73 27.16
C VAL A 75 -6.69 8.04 27.21
N LYS A 76 -5.89 7.10 27.70
CA LYS A 76 -4.43 7.20 27.74
C LYS A 76 -3.80 6.21 26.78
N VAL A 77 -3.04 6.72 25.81
CA VAL A 77 -2.28 5.90 24.85
C VAL A 77 -0.89 5.59 25.42
N ASP A 78 -0.55 4.29 25.43
CA ASP A 78 0.80 3.80 25.75
C ASP A 78 1.45 3.28 24.47
N ILE A 79 2.18 4.16 23.77
CA ILE A 79 2.77 3.87 22.47
C ILE A 79 3.78 2.70 22.54
N LYS A 80 4.45 2.51 23.68
CA LYS A 80 5.39 1.41 23.89
C LYS A 80 4.68 0.06 23.92
N LYS A 81 3.50 -0.01 24.56
CA LYS A 81 2.67 -1.23 24.53
C LYS A 81 2.10 -1.51 23.14
N ILE A 82 1.73 -0.47 22.40
CA ILE A 82 1.24 -0.59 21.01
C ILE A 82 2.35 -1.15 20.11
N ILE A 83 3.56 -0.58 20.19
CA ILE A 83 4.73 -1.08 19.46
C ILE A 83 5.03 -2.52 19.83
N LYS A 84 5.05 -2.86 21.12
CA LYS A 84 5.28 -4.24 21.56
C LYS A 84 4.27 -5.22 20.93
N ARG A 85 2.97 -4.89 20.95
CA ARG A 85 1.92 -5.70 20.30
C ARG A 85 2.14 -5.82 18.79
N LYS A 86 2.49 -4.71 18.12
CA LYS A 86 2.85 -4.69 16.69
C LYS A 86 4.00 -5.66 16.42
N ASP A 87 5.08 -5.57 17.20
CA ASP A 87 6.28 -6.40 17.04
C ASP A 87 5.96 -7.89 17.23
N GLU A 88 5.15 -8.25 18.23
CA GLU A 88 4.72 -9.64 18.45
C GLU A 88 4.01 -10.21 17.21
N ILE A 89 3.16 -9.43 16.54
CA ILE A 89 2.46 -9.82 15.31
C ILE A 89 3.44 -9.95 14.14
N VAL A 90 4.34 -8.97 13.97
CA VAL A 90 5.36 -8.98 12.92
C VAL A 90 6.28 -10.19 13.07
N ASP A 91 6.76 -10.46 14.27
CA ASP A 91 7.63 -11.59 14.59
C ASP A 91 6.93 -12.91 14.32
N GLN A 92 5.65 -13.06 14.69
CA GLN A 92 4.86 -14.25 14.39
C GLN A 92 4.77 -14.49 12.88
N PHE A 93 4.48 -13.45 12.09
CA PHE A 93 4.29 -13.58 10.65
C PHE A 93 5.62 -13.83 9.93
N ARG A 94 6.68 -13.15 10.34
CA ARG A 94 8.04 -13.36 9.82
C ARG A 94 8.50 -14.78 10.12
N LYS A 95 8.36 -15.26 11.35
CA LYS A 95 8.73 -16.62 11.73
C LYS A 95 7.97 -17.66 10.90
N GLY A 96 6.67 -17.47 10.68
CA GLY A 96 5.90 -18.36 9.80
C GLY A 96 6.41 -18.39 8.36
N ALA A 97 6.90 -17.27 7.84
CA ALA A 97 7.54 -17.22 6.52
C ALA A 97 8.91 -17.91 6.50
N GLU A 98 9.73 -17.71 7.53
CA GLU A 98 11.03 -18.38 7.72
C GLU A 98 10.86 -19.89 7.83
N ASP A 99 10.03 -20.37 8.76
CA ASP A 99 9.70 -21.78 8.95
C ASP A 99 9.18 -22.40 7.64
N GLY A 100 8.38 -21.64 6.88
CA GLY A 100 7.86 -22.04 5.59
C GLY A 100 8.94 -22.20 4.50
N LEU A 101 10.01 -21.41 4.52
CA LEU A 101 11.14 -21.55 3.61
C LEU A 101 12.04 -22.71 4.04
N ASP A 102 12.39 -22.78 5.32
CA ASP A 102 13.33 -23.77 5.88
C ASP A 102 12.80 -25.20 5.78
N SER A 103 11.48 -25.38 5.96
CA SER A 103 10.84 -26.69 5.83
C SER A 103 10.63 -27.15 4.37
N THR A 104 10.87 -26.29 3.38
CA THR A 104 10.65 -26.62 1.98
C THR A 104 11.85 -27.35 1.38
N LYS A 105 11.70 -28.66 1.11
CA LYS A 105 12.73 -29.46 0.44
C LYS A 105 13.08 -28.90 -0.94
N GLY A 106 14.37 -28.87 -1.27
CA GLY A 106 14.87 -28.38 -2.56
C GLY A 106 15.05 -26.86 -2.64
N LEU A 107 14.73 -26.13 -1.57
CA LEU A 107 14.94 -24.69 -1.44
C LEU A 107 16.15 -24.38 -0.56
N THR A 108 17.01 -23.46 -1.01
CA THR A 108 18.09 -22.88 -0.19
C THR A 108 17.80 -21.41 0.07
N VAL A 109 17.82 -21.00 1.34
CA VAL A 109 17.80 -19.58 1.73
C VAL A 109 19.24 -19.07 1.82
N LEU A 110 19.52 -17.96 1.15
CA LEU A 110 20.82 -17.30 1.17
C LEU A 110 20.65 -15.88 1.72
N MET A 111 21.16 -15.64 2.93
CA MET A 111 21.14 -14.30 3.51
C MET A 111 22.30 -13.47 2.96
N GLY A 112 22.01 -12.34 2.34
CA GLY A 112 22.99 -11.41 1.78
C GLY A 112 22.46 -10.53 0.65
N ALA A 113 23.27 -9.54 0.28
CA ALA A 113 22.99 -8.66 -0.86
C ALA A 113 23.34 -9.36 -2.18
N ALA A 114 22.36 -9.46 -3.09
CA ALA A 114 22.56 -9.99 -4.43
C ALA A 114 23.05 -8.90 -5.39
N ARG A 115 23.98 -9.26 -6.28
CA ARG A 115 24.41 -8.44 -7.41
C ARG A 115 24.70 -9.32 -8.61
N PHE A 116 24.16 -8.98 -9.77
CA PHE A 116 24.53 -9.60 -11.05
C PHE A 116 26.02 -9.34 -11.34
N THR A 117 26.72 -10.39 -11.74
CA THR A 117 28.13 -10.32 -12.19
C THR A 117 28.33 -10.88 -13.59
N GLY A 118 27.24 -11.34 -14.21
CA GLY A 118 27.10 -11.76 -15.60
C GLY A 118 25.61 -11.98 -15.91
N GLU A 119 25.29 -12.39 -17.14
CA GLU A 119 23.89 -12.54 -17.60
C GLU A 119 23.04 -13.42 -16.67
N LYS A 120 23.59 -14.54 -16.22
CA LYS A 120 22.94 -15.52 -15.35
C LYS A 120 23.77 -15.85 -14.10
N GLU A 121 24.65 -14.92 -13.71
CA GLU A 121 25.56 -15.09 -12.57
C GLU A 121 25.29 -14.03 -11.51
N ILE A 122 25.15 -14.47 -10.26
CA ILE A 122 24.85 -13.61 -9.11
C ILE A 122 25.91 -13.85 -8.04
N THR A 123 26.48 -12.76 -7.54
CA THR A 123 27.23 -12.76 -6.28
C THR A 123 26.27 -12.43 -5.14
N VAL A 124 26.27 -13.25 -4.10
CA VAL A 124 25.59 -12.98 -2.83
C VAL A 124 26.65 -12.63 -1.81
N LYS A 125 26.58 -11.41 -1.26
CA LYS A 125 27.47 -10.92 -0.21
C LYS A 125 26.74 -10.96 1.13
N ALA A 126 27.16 -11.85 2.01
CA ALA A 126 26.64 -11.95 3.37
C ALA A 126 27.08 -10.74 4.23
N GLU A 127 26.42 -10.54 5.37
CA GLU A 127 26.72 -9.45 6.30
C GLU A 127 28.15 -9.53 6.88
N ASP A 128 28.68 -10.75 7.05
CA ASP A 128 30.06 -11.00 7.48
C ASP A 128 31.11 -10.72 6.38
N GLY A 129 30.67 -10.23 5.21
CA GLY A 129 31.50 -9.89 4.07
C GLY A 129 31.85 -11.07 3.17
N LYS A 130 31.48 -12.31 3.51
CA LYS A 130 31.71 -13.47 2.63
C LYS A 130 30.88 -13.34 1.36
N GLU A 131 31.51 -13.67 0.24
CA GLU A 131 30.86 -13.71 -1.06
C GLU A 131 30.75 -15.13 -1.57
N GLN A 132 29.59 -15.46 -2.13
CA GLN A 132 29.37 -16.70 -2.88
C GLN A 132 28.83 -16.37 -4.27
N LYS A 133 29.36 -17.06 -5.28
CA LYS A 133 28.87 -16.97 -6.66
C LYS A 133 27.94 -18.13 -6.98
N ILE A 134 26.77 -17.80 -7.51
CA ILE A 134 25.75 -18.75 -7.95
C ILE A 134 25.29 -18.42 -9.38
N SER A 135 24.70 -19.40 -10.06
CA SER A 135 24.08 -19.22 -11.38
C SER A 135 22.75 -19.93 -11.45
N GLY A 136 21.89 -19.52 -12.38
CA GLY A 136 20.65 -20.23 -12.66
C GLY A 136 19.94 -19.77 -13.92
N GLU A 137 19.15 -20.67 -14.49
CA GLU A 137 18.44 -20.45 -15.75
C GLU A 137 17.27 -19.46 -15.60
N LEU A 138 16.45 -19.67 -14.56
CA LEU A 138 15.34 -18.80 -14.21
C LEU A 138 15.73 -17.87 -13.05
N ILE A 139 15.61 -16.56 -13.26
CA ILE A 139 15.91 -15.55 -12.25
C ILE A 139 14.71 -14.63 -12.07
N PHE A 140 14.27 -14.45 -10.83
CA PHE A 140 13.10 -13.65 -10.47
C PHE A 140 13.52 -12.50 -9.55
N ILE A 141 13.40 -11.26 -10.03
CA ILE A 141 13.77 -10.06 -9.29
C ILE A 141 12.52 -9.54 -8.57
N ASN A 142 12.51 -9.62 -7.24
CA ASN A 142 11.44 -9.15 -6.35
C ASN A 142 12.00 -8.26 -5.22
N THR A 143 12.87 -7.32 -5.58
CA THR A 143 13.59 -6.47 -4.61
C THR A 143 12.75 -5.34 -4.03
N GLY A 144 11.53 -5.15 -4.54
CA GLY A 144 10.58 -4.17 -4.04
C GLY A 144 11.03 -2.72 -4.29
N ALA A 145 10.57 -1.83 -3.41
CA ALA A 145 10.85 -0.40 -3.45
C ALA A 145 11.17 0.14 -2.05
N GLU A 146 11.77 1.32 -1.99
CA GLU A 146 12.11 2.07 -0.77
C GLU A 146 11.49 3.47 -0.82
N THR A 147 11.42 4.16 0.32
CA THR A 147 10.85 5.51 0.40
C THR A 147 11.64 6.49 -0.47
N ALA A 148 10.95 7.23 -1.34
CA ALA A 148 11.56 8.31 -2.10
C ALA A 148 11.80 9.51 -1.18
N ILE A 149 13.06 9.92 -1.04
CA ILE A 149 13.45 11.08 -0.23
C ILE A 149 13.52 12.31 -1.14
N PRO A 150 12.69 13.34 -0.93
CA PRO A 150 12.73 14.55 -1.74
C PRO A 150 13.99 15.37 -1.44
N ASP A 151 14.51 16.04 -2.47
CA ASP A 151 15.65 16.95 -2.33
C ASP A 151 15.19 18.29 -1.73
N ILE A 152 15.22 18.38 -0.40
CA ILE A 152 14.80 19.54 0.38
C ILE A 152 15.97 19.99 1.25
N GLU A 153 16.30 21.28 1.21
CA GLU A 153 17.40 21.84 1.98
C GLU A 153 17.24 21.53 3.48
N GLY A 154 18.25 20.89 4.07
CA GLY A 154 18.30 20.56 5.50
C GLY A 154 17.49 19.33 5.93
N LEU A 155 16.69 18.72 5.05
CA LEU A 155 15.91 17.52 5.39
C LEU A 155 16.82 16.35 5.81
N SER A 156 17.89 16.08 5.08
CA SER A 156 18.82 14.98 5.41
C SER A 156 19.45 15.10 6.80
N GLY A 157 19.53 16.32 7.35
CA GLY A 157 20.04 16.57 8.71
C GLY A 157 18.96 16.56 9.79
N SER A 158 17.67 16.43 9.45
CA SER A 158 16.55 16.63 10.37
C SER A 158 16.10 15.37 11.12
N HIS A 159 16.82 14.26 11.00
CA HIS A 159 16.40 12.95 11.52
C HIS A 159 14.96 12.59 11.11
N TYR A 160 14.60 12.87 9.86
CA TYR A 160 13.26 12.58 9.35
C TYR A 160 12.90 11.09 9.52
N LEU A 161 11.61 10.86 9.67
CA LEU A 161 11.01 9.54 9.70
C LEU A 161 10.58 9.14 8.29
N THR A 162 10.55 7.85 8.04
CA THR A 162 9.94 7.23 6.86
C THR A 162 8.84 6.29 7.34
N SER A 163 8.07 5.70 6.42
CA SER A 163 7.08 4.67 6.76
C SER A 163 7.68 3.49 7.54
N THR A 164 8.99 3.24 7.38
CA THR A 164 9.72 2.21 8.13
C THR A 164 10.06 2.69 9.54
N THR A 165 10.75 3.83 9.67
CA THR A 165 11.31 4.26 10.96
C THR A 165 10.27 4.81 11.93
N ILE A 166 9.13 5.31 11.45
CA ILE A 166 8.05 5.79 12.31
C ILE A 166 7.37 4.67 13.11
N LEU A 167 7.43 3.42 12.63
CA LEU A 167 6.80 2.26 13.27
C LEU A 167 7.47 1.85 14.58
N ASP A 168 8.68 2.35 14.83
CA ASP A 168 9.48 2.05 16.02
C ASP A 168 9.58 3.25 16.97
N LEU A 169 8.81 4.31 16.71
CA LEU A 169 8.84 5.54 17.50
C LEU A 169 8.20 5.35 18.88
N THR A 170 9.02 5.28 19.93
CA THR A 170 8.59 4.97 21.31
C THR A 170 7.99 6.15 22.08
N GLU A 171 7.73 7.26 21.40
CA GLU A 171 7.05 8.45 21.91
C GLU A 171 6.02 8.95 20.89
N VAL A 172 4.98 9.63 21.38
CA VAL A 172 4.01 10.29 20.50
C VAL A 172 4.57 11.67 20.16
N PRO A 173 4.78 12.01 18.87
CA PRO A 173 5.22 13.35 18.47
C PRO A 173 4.29 14.42 19.03
N GLU A 174 4.85 15.49 19.61
CA GLU A 174 4.06 16.68 19.93
C GLU A 174 3.40 17.26 18.65
N HIS A 175 4.19 17.44 17.59
CA HIS A 175 3.71 17.86 16.27
C HIS A 175 4.42 17.11 15.15
N LEU A 176 3.67 16.28 14.43
CA LEU A 176 4.10 15.52 13.26
C LEU A 176 3.74 16.26 11.97
N VAL A 177 4.76 16.64 11.18
CA VAL A 177 4.59 17.10 9.81
C VAL A 177 4.71 15.93 8.86
N VAL A 178 3.72 15.72 8.00
CA VAL A 178 3.72 14.65 7.00
C VAL A 178 3.92 15.26 5.61
N ILE A 179 4.95 14.81 4.90
CA ILE A 179 5.22 15.21 3.51
C ILE A 179 4.57 14.18 2.58
N GLY A 180 3.48 14.59 1.91
CA GLY A 180 2.71 13.79 0.96
C GLY A 180 1.33 13.42 1.49
N GLY A 181 0.29 13.79 0.73
CA GLY A 181 -1.13 13.48 0.96
C GLY A 181 -1.60 12.23 0.20
N ASN A 182 -0.75 11.21 0.11
CA ASN A 182 -1.10 9.90 -0.44
C ASN A 182 -1.50 8.91 0.68
N TYR A 183 -1.88 7.69 0.29
CA TYR A 183 -2.35 6.66 1.21
C TYR A 183 -1.43 6.42 2.42
N ILE A 184 -0.10 6.44 2.25
CA ILE A 184 0.84 6.26 3.37
C ILE A 184 0.75 7.46 4.32
N GLY A 185 0.85 8.67 3.77
CA GLY A 185 0.83 9.89 4.57
C GLY A 185 -0.47 10.06 5.35
N LEU A 186 -1.62 9.77 4.72
CA LEU A 186 -2.93 9.90 5.35
C LEU A 186 -3.17 8.84 6.44
N GLU A 187 -2.79 7.58 6.20
CA GLU A 187 -2.90 6.51 7.20
C GLU A 187 -2.08 6.85 8.47
N PHE A 188 -0.81 7.24 8.30
CA PHE A 188 0.04 7.62 9.43
C PHE A 188 -0.42 8.92 10.09
N GLY A 189 -0.86 9.91 9.30
CA GLY A 189 -1.36 11.19 9.81
C GLY A 189 -2.55 11.02 10.74
N GLN A 190 -3.57 10.27 10.31
CA GLN A 190 -4.73 10.01 11.15
C GLN A 190 -4.38 9.13 12.36
N MET A 191 -3.55 8.10 12.16
CA MET A 191 -3.11 7.22 13.23
C MET A 191 -2.41 7.98 14.37
N PHE A 192 -1.46 8.86 14.05
CA PHE A 192 -0.73 9.63 15.06
C PHE A 192 -1.57 10.75 15.66
N SER A 193 -2.47 11.36 14.89
CA SER A 193 -3.46 12.31 15.45
C SER A 193 -4.29 11.65 16.56
N ARG A 194 -4.78 10.41 16.31
CA ARG A 194 -5.54 9.63 17.29
C ARG A 194 -4.70 9.10 18.46
N PHE A 195 -3.38 9.00 18.31
CA PHE A 195 -2.47 8.78 19.43
C PHE A 195 -2.19 10.03 20.28
N GLY A 196 -2.53 11.22 19.77
CA GLY A 196 -2.44 12.49 20.49
C GLY A 196 -1.52 13.52 19.87
N SER A 197 -0.92 13.26 18.69
CA SER A 197 -0.10 14.24 17.99
C SER A 197 -0.93 15.37 17.39
N GLN A 198 -0.40 16.59 17.42
CA GLN A 198 -0.79 17.58 16.40
C GLN A 198 -0.25 17.11 15.05
N VAL A 199 -1.06 17.16 13.99
CA VAL A 199 -0.64 16.68 12.66
C VAL A 199 -0.86 17.76 11.61
N THR A 200 0.13 17.93 10.73
CA THR A 200 0.01 18.77 9.54
C THR A 200 0.48 18.01 8.32
N ILE A 201 -0.40 17.81 7.35
CA ILE A 201 -0.11 17.15 6.07
C ILE A 201 0.19 18.22 5.03
N ILE A 202 1.33 18.10 4.36
CA ILE A 202 1.75 18.98 3.28
C ILE A 202 1.67 18.20 1.96
N GLU A 203 0.82 18.66 1.05
CA GLU A 203 0.63 18.08 -0.27
C GLU A 203 0.96 19.11 -1.37
N LYS A 204 1.76 18.68 -2.34
CA LYS A 204 2.19 19.53 -3.46
C LYS A 204 1.06 19.76 -4.46
N SER A 205 0.22 18.76 -4.67
CA SER A 205 -0.97 18.83 -5.51
C SER A 205 -2.01 19.76 -4.90
N ASP A 206 -2.98 20.20 -5.70
CA ASP A 206 -4.10 21.04 -5.27
C ASP A 206 -5.04 20.36 -4.27
N ARG A 207 -5.04 19.03 -4.22
CA ARG A 207 -5.79 18.18 -3.29
C ARG A 207 -4.99 16.96 -2.85
N ILE A 208 -5.33 16.42 -1.67
CA ILE A 208 -4.89 15.09 -1.26
C ILE A 208 -5.47 14.03 -2.20
N LEU A 209 -4.91 12.82 -2.23
CA LEU A 209 -5.40 11.74 -3.09
C LEU A 209 -5.66 12.20 -4.54
N ALA A 210 -4.75 12.96 -5.13
CA ALA A 210 -4.96 13.60 -6.44
C ALA A 210 -5.28 12.64 -7.61
N LYS A 211 -5.12 11.33 -7.43
CA LYS A 211 -5.50 10.28 -8.39
C LYS A 211 -6.95 9.78 -8.24
N GLU A 212 -7.61 10.14 -7.15
CA GLU A 212 -9.00 9.80 -6.85
C GLU A 212 -9.94 10.85 -7.45
N ASP A 213 -11.23 10.55 -7.54
CA ASP A 213 -12.21 11.57 -7.95
C ASP A 213 -12.29 12.69 -6.90
N GLN A 214 -12.66 13.89 -7.35
CA GLN A 214 -12.65 15.10 -6.52
C GLN A 214 -13.57 14.95 -5.29
N ASP A 215 -14.77 14.42 -5.48
CA ASP A 215 -15.75 14.20 -4.41
C ASP A 215 -15.25 13.26 -3.30
N VAL A 216 -14.53 12.19 -3.66
CA VAL A 216 -13.89 11.27 -2.71
C VAL A 216 -12.79 11.97 -1.92
N SER A 217 -11.95 12.76 -2.60
CA SER A 217 -10.87 13.53 -1.99
C SER A 217 -11.38 14.61 -1.04
N GLU A 218 -12.42 15.34 -1.43
CA GLU A 218 -13.04 16.38 -0.61
C GLU A 218 -13.69 15.77 0.63
N SER A 219 -14.44 14.67 0.45
CA SER A 219 -15.08 13.98 1.57
C SER A 219 -14.06 13.50 2.62
N LEU A 220 -12.93 12.93 2.19
CA LEU A 220 -11.88 12.54 3.13
C LEU A 220 -11.19 13.75 3.78
N THR A 221 -10.95 14.82 3.03
CA THR A 221 -10.39 16.07 3.59
C THR A 221 -11.25 16.58 4.74
N GLU A 222 -12.56 16.69 4.54
CA GLU A 222 -13.49 17.15 5.57
C GLU A 222 -13.49 16.26 6.82
N ILE A 223 -13.36 14.94 6.64
CA ILE A 223 -13.30 13.98 7.75
C ILE A 223 -12.02 14.19 8.57
N LEU A 224 -10.87 14.31 7.91
CA LEU A 224 -9.58 14.49 8.57
C LEU A 224 -9.50 15.87 9.27
N GLU A 225 -10.06 16.92 8.68
CA GLU A 225 -10.12 18.25 9.29
C GLU A 225 -11.05 18.29 10.51
N LYS A 226 -12.15 17.51 10.53
CA LYS A 226 -13.00 17.32 11.73
C LYS A 226 -12.24 16.64 12.88
N GLU A 227 -11.24 15.82 12.55
CA GLU A 227 -10.27 15.27 13.52
C GLU A 227 -9.12 16.25 13.85
N LYS A 228 -9.22 17.51 13.41
CA LYS A 228 -8.25 18.60 13.64
C LYS A 228 -6.88 18.37 13.00
N ILE A 229 -6.82 17.54 11.96
CA ILE A 229 -5.62 17.36 11.16
C ILE A 229 -5.55 18.54 10.17
N ALA A 230 -4.47 19.32 10.22
CA ALA A 230 -4.28 20.42 9.29
C ALA A 230 -3.78 19.89 7.94
N ILE A 231 -4.41 20.30 6.84
CA ILE A 231 -4.03 19.89 5.49
C ILE A 231 -3.67 21.14 4.68
N LEU A 232 -2.43 21.19 4.19
CA LEU A 232 -1.95 22.27 3.32
C LEU A 232 -1.69 21.68 1.94
N THR A 233 -2.57 22.01 0.99
CA THR A 233 -2.42 21.65 -0.43
C THR A 233 -1.79 22.79 -1.23
N SER A 234 -1.39 22.52 -2.47
CA SER A 234 -0.59 23.45 -3.29
C SER A 234 0.61 23.99 -2.51
N ALA A 235 1.21 23.12 -1.69
CA ALA A 235 2.18 23.49 -0.67
C ALA A 235 3.47 22.71 -0.85
N GLU A 236 4.61 23.38 -0.66
CA GLU A 236 5.93 22.78 -0.77
C GLU A 236 6.80 23.19 0.42
N ILE A 237 7.55 22.24 0.97
CA ILE A 237 8.58 22.55 1.95
C ILE A 237 9.84 22.96 1.20
N LYS A 238 10.33 24.18 1.48
CA LYS A 238 11.55 24.70 0.86
C LYS A 238 12.80 24.41 1.69
N LYS A 239 12.65 24.40 3.01
CA LYS A 239 13.78 24.24 3.93
C LYS A 239 13.33 23.66 5.25
N VAL A 240 14.18 22.81 5.83
CA VAL A 240 14.07 22.31 7.20
C VAL A 240 15.29 22.77 7.99
N LYS A 241 15.07 23.40 9.14
CA LYS A 241 16.13 23.76 10.09
C LYS A 241 15.95 23.01 11.38
N VAL A 242 17.03 22.41 11.86
CA VAL A 242 17.08 21.77 13.18
C VAL A 242 17.41 22.82 14.22
N ASN A 243 16.49 23.01 15.17
CA ASN A 243 16.63 23.93 16.30
C ASN A 243 16.80 23.14 17.60
N GLY A 244 18.04 22.97 18.04
CA GLY A 244 18.35 22.17 19.23
C GLY A 244 18.18 20.67 18.98
N LYS A 245 17.82 19.89 20.02
CA LYS A 245 17.74 18.41 19.92
C LYS A 245 16.39 17.87 19.42
N SER A 246 15.31 18.65 19.51
CA SER A 246 13.94 18.11 19.41
C SER A 246 12.95 19.03 18.71
N SER A 247 13.40 20.15 18.14
CA SER A 247 12.53 21.10 17.45
C SER A 247 13.02 21.34 16.03
N LEU A 248 12.07 21.39 15.11
CA LEU A 248 12.28 21.65 13.69
C LEU A 248 11.53 22.92 13.31
N GLU A 249 12.15 23.78 12.50
CA GLU A 249 11.48 24.85 11.78
C GLU A 249 11.37 24.44 10.31
N VAL A 250 10.15 24.38 9.79
CA VAL A 250 9.83 23.97 8.43
C VAL A 250 9.30 25.18 7.67
N ASP A 251 10.04 25.62 6.66
CA ASP A 251 9.65 26.71 5.78
C ASP A 251 8.70 26.14 4.71
N VAL A 252 7.40 26.44 4.83
CA VAL A 252 6.35 25.98 3.92
C VAL A 252 5.94 27.12 3.00
N GLN A 253 6.04 26.90 1.70
CA GLN A 253 5.53 27.79 0.67
C GLN A 253 4.16 27.29 0.19
N THR A 254 3.15 28.16 0.27
CA THR A 254 1.86 28.01 -0.39
C THR A 254 1.69 29.11 -1.44
N VAL A 255 0.61 29.08 -2.22
CA VAL A 255 0.35 30.09 -3.26
C VAL A 255 0.42 31.51 -2.68
N GLY A 256 1.46 32.26 -3.08
CA GLY A 256 1.67 33.65 -2.69
C GLY A 256 2.14 33.90 -1.25
N LYS A 257 2.43 32.86 -0.45
CA LYS A 257 2.82 33.01 0.96
C LYS A 257 3.87 31.99 1.38
N THR A 258 4.90 32.46 2.10
CA THR A 258 5.82 31.59 2.84
C THR A 258 5.49 31.71 4.33
N SER A 259 5.40 30.57 5.00
CA SER A 259 5.14 30.48 6.43
C SER A 259 6.14 29.54 7.11
N LYS A 260 6.31 29.72 8.41
CA LYS A 260 7.18 28.87 9.23
C LYS A 260 6.33 28.02 10.15
N LEU A 261 6.54 26.72 10.10
CA LEU A 261 5.89 25.76 10.98
C LEU A 261 6.92 25.21 11.95
N LYS A 262 6.61 25.21 13.26
CA LYS A 262 7.41 24.46 14.23
C LYS A 262 6.89 23.03 14.26
N ALA A 263 7.78 22.05 14.31
CA ALA A 263 7.44 20.64 14.41
C ALA A 263 8.39 19.91 15.35
N SER A 264 7.98 18.77 15.89
CA SER A 264 8.90 17.86 16.59
C SER A 264 9.44 16.77 15.66
N HIS A 265 8.61 16.31 14.71
CA HIS A 265 8.97 15.25 13.78
C HIS A 265 8.49 15.55 12.36
N ILE A 266 9.19 14.99 11.37
CA ILE A 266 8.78 15.00 9.97
C ILE A 266 8.70 13.54 9.49
N LEU A 267 7.56 13.14 8.93
CA LEU A 267 7.39 11.90 8.17
C LEU A 267 7.49 12.19 6.68
N VAL A 268 8.44 11.55 6.00
CA VAL A 268 8.53 11.55 4.53
C VAL A 268 7.68 10.42 3.98
N ALA A 269 6.60 10.76 3.29
CA ALA A 269 5.70 9.85 2.60
C ALA A 269 5.50 10.29 1.14
N ALA A 270 6.51 10.86 0.48
CA ALA A 270 6.40 11.50 -0.83
C ALA A 270 6.35 10.53 -2.03
N GLY A 271 6.54 9.22 -1.81
CA GLY A 271 6.54 8.21 -2.86
C GLY A 271 7.50 7.07 -2.59
N ARG A 272 7.72 6.23 -3.60
CA ARG A 272 8.57 5.05 -3.52
C ARG A 272 9.45 4.93 -4.78
N THR A 273 10.66 4.42 -4.61
CA THR A 273 11.67 4.22 -5.65
C THR A 273 12.06 2.73 -5.71
N PRO A 274 12.17 2.11 -6.90
CA PRO A 274 12.52 0.70 -7.01
C PRO A 274 13.95 0.41 -6.52
N GLN A 275 14.16 -0.71 -5.84
CA GLN A 275 15.47 -1.10 -5.31
C GLN A 275 16.30 -1.85 -6.37
N THR A 276 16.79 -1.12 -7.38
CA THR A 276 17.59 -1.66 -8.50
C THR A 276 19.04 -1.21 -8.53
N ARG A 277 19.38 -0.08 -7.88
CA ARG A 277 20.69 0.59 -7.94
C ARG A 277 21.88 -0.33 -7.65
N HIS A 278 21.73 -1.26 -6.70
CA HIS A 278 22.82 -2.14 -6.24
C HIS A 278 22.82 -3.52 -6.91
N LEU A 279 21.87 -3.80 -7.80
CA LEU A 279 21.75 -5.11 -8.43
C LEU A 279 22.76 -5.34 -9.55
N GLY A 280 23.42 -4.30 -10.06
CA GLY A 280 24.38 -4.45 -11.15
C GLY A 280 23.72 -4.90 -12.46
N LEU A 281 22.55 -4.35 -12.78
CA LEU A 281 21.76 -4.77 -13.96
C LEU A 281 22.52 -4.64 -15.28
N ASP A 282 23.50 -3.74 -15.38
CA ASP A 282 24.37 -3.62 -16.56
C ASP A 282 25.13 -4.92 -16.86
N ALA A 283 25.51 -5.68 -15.82
CA ALA A 283 26.24 -6.94 -15.99
C ALA A 283 25.37 -8.06 -16.60
N CYS A 284 24.03 -7.94 -16.52
CA CYS A 284 23.11 -8.88 -17.13
C CYS A 284 22.30 -8.30 -18.30
N GLY A 285 22.42 -7.01 -18.59
CA GLY A 285 21.74 -6.35 -19.70
C GLY A 285 20.24 -6.11 -19.50
N VAL A 286 19.72 -6.27 -18.27
CA VAL A 286 18.32 -5.97 -17.95
C VAL A 286 18.07 -4.47 -18.00
N LYS A 287 17.05 -4.04 -18.75
CA LYS A 287 16.71 -2.62 -18.93
C LYS A 287 15.76 -2.10 -17.86
N THR A 288 15.93 -0.82 -17.53
CA THR A 288 15.01 -0.07 -16.66
C THR A 288 14.42 1.15 -17.38
N ASP A 289 13.31 1.67 -16.86
CA ASP A 289 12.82 3.01 -17.21
C ASP A 289 13.68 4.13 -16.57
N GLU A 290 13.33 5.39 -16.85
CA GLU A 290 14.02 6.59 -16.32
C GLU A 290 13.93 6.72 -14.79
N LYS A 291 12.95 6.05 -14.17
CA LYS A 291 12.74 6.02 -12.72
C LYS A 291 13.42 4.81 -12.06
N GLY A 292 14.11 3.97 -12.85
CA GLY A 292 14.84 2.79 -12.39
C GLY A 292 13.98 1.53 -12.24
N HIS A 293 12.74 1.51 -12.70
CA HIS A 293 11.90 0.30 -12.66
C HIS A 293 12.31 -0.66 -13.77
N ILE A 294 12.31 -1.96 -13.47
CA ILE A 294 12.67 -2.98 -14.47
C ILE A 294 11.55 -3.10 -15.51
N LEU A 295 11.90 -2.97 -16.79
CA LEU A 295 10.97 -3.12 -17.89
C LEU A 295 10.65 -4.60 -18.09
N VAL A 296 9.35 -4.92 -18.16
CA VAL A 296 8.85 -6.28 -18.40
C VAL A 296 7.74 -6.27 -19.44
N ASN A 297 7.52 -7.41 -20.09
CA ASN A 297 6.34 -7.65 -20.90
C ASN A 297 5.11 -8.00 -20.03
N ASP A 298 3.97 -8.26 -20.69
CA ASP A 298 2.71 -8.59 -20.03
C ASP A 298 2.72 -9.94 -19.27
N LYS A 299 3.78 -10.74 -19.44
CA LYS A 299 4.05 -12.00 -18.73
C LYS A 299 5.14 -11.86 -17.67
N LEU A 300 5.52 -10.62 -17.35
CA LEU A 300 6.51 -10.26 -16.33
C LEU A 300 7.96 -10.65 -16.67
N GLU A 301 8.23 -11.04 -17.92
CA GLU A 301 9.58 -11.35 -18.41
C GLU A 301 10.28 -10.07 -18.86
N THR A 302 11.55 -9.94 -18.51
CA THR A 302 12.40 -8.82 -18.94
C THR A 302 12.85 -8.98 -20.39
N ASN A 303 13.71 -8.08 -20.89
CA ASN A 303 14.36 -8.23 -22.18
C ASN A 303 15.38 -9.40 -22.25
N ILE A 304 15.71 -10.02 -21.12
CA ILE A 304 16.63 -11.16 -21.05
C ILE A 304 15.81 -12.41 -20.75
N LYS A 305 15.85 -13.38 -21.68
CA LYS A 305 15.07 -14.62 -21.58
C LYS A 305 15.33 -15.33 -20.25
N GLY A 306 14.28 -15.73 -19.56
CA GLY A 306 14.38 -16.41 -18.26
C GLY A 306 14.71 -15.48 -17.09
N ILE A 307 14.78 -14.16 -17.28
CA ILE A 307 14.82 -13.19 -16.18
C ILE A 307 13.48 -12.47 -16.12
N TYR A 308 12.88 -12.45 -14.93
CA TYR A 308 11.57 -11.88 -14.64
C TYR A 308 11.68 -10.83 -13.54
N ALA A 309 10.75 -9.88 -13.49
CA ALA A 309 10.63 -8.92 -12.40
C ALA A 309 9.19 -8.82 -11.89
N LEU A 310 9.02 -8.85 -10.56
CA LEU A 310 7.72 -8.98 -9.89
C LEU A 310 7.56 -7.94 -8.78
N GLY A 311 6.32 -7.49 -8.54
CA GLY A 311 5.98 -6.52 -7.51
C GLY A 311 6.49 -5.11 -7.81
N ASP A 312 6.78 -4.33 -6.77
CA ASP A 312 7.07 -2.90 -6.88
C ASP A 312 8.26 -2.57 -7.80
N VAL A 313 9.24 -3.47 -7.94
CA VAL A 313 10.49 -3.20 -8.70
C VAL A 313 10.25 -2.98 -10.20
N LYS A 314 9.18 -3.52 -10.77
CA LYS A 314 8.80 -3.35 -12.18
C LYS A 314 7.84 -2.18 -12.43
N GLY A 315 7.47 -1.46 -11.37
CA GLY A 315 6.51 -0.35 -11.45
C GLY A 315 5.05 -0.82 -11.60
N GLY A 316 4.19 0.12 -11.98
CA GLY A 316 2.73 -0.05 -11.95
C GLY A 316 2.15 0.06 -10.53
N PRO A 317 0.96 -0.51 -10.28
CA PRO A 317 0.35 -0.49 -8.95
C PRO A 317 1.20 -1.23 -7.91
N ALA A 318 1.64 -0.50 -6.88
CA ALA A 318 2.52 -1.02 -5.82
C ALA A 318 1.70 -1.54 -4.63
N PHE A 319 1.05 -2.70 -4.81
CA PHE A 319 0.27 -3.36 -3.77
C PHE A 319 0.70 -4.81 -3.54
N THR A 320 0.60 -5.27 -2.30
CA THR A 320 0.95 -6.65 -1.90
C THR A 320 0.21 -7.70 -2.73
N HIS A 321 -1.09 -7.55 -2.93
CA HIS A 321 -1.89 -8.52 -3.69
C HIS A 321 -1.56 -8.50 -5.19
N ILE A 322 -1.07 -7.38 -5.73
CA ILE A 322 -0.55 -7.29 -7.11
C ILE A 322 0.76 -8.07 -7.22
N ALA A 323 1.69 -7.89 -6.27
CA ALA A 323 2.92 -8.68 -6.22
C ALA A 323 2.62 -10.18 -6.03
N TYR A 324 1.62 -10.52 -5.23
CA TYR A 324 1.17 -11.91 -5.05
C TYR A 324 0.61 -12.46 -6.37
N ASN A 325 -0.25 -11.71 -7.06
CA ASN A 325 -0.77 -12.12 -8.36
C ASN A 325 0.34 -12.25 -9.43
N ASP A 326 1.35 -11.37 -9.43
CA ASP A 326 2.50 -11.48 -10.33
C ASP A 326 3.17 -12.87 -10.20
N TYR A 327 3.36 -13.37 -8.97
CA TYR A 327 3.93 -14.71 -8.79
C TYR A 327 3.00 -15.79 -9.34
N THR A 328 1.68 -15.67 -9.10
CA THR A 328 0.73 -16.67 -9.58
C THR A 328 0.75 -16.76 -11.10
N ILE A 329 0.83 -15.63 -11.81
CA ILE A 329 0.91 -15.59 -13.27
C ILE A 329 2.19 -16.28 -13.73
N VAL A 330 3.35 -15.86 -13.20
CA VAL A 330 4.65 -16.41 -13.60
C VAL A 330 4.73 -17.92 -13.34
N TYR A 331 4.34 -18.37 -12.15
CA TYR A 331 4.36 -19.78 -11.79
C TYR A 331 3.49 -20.62 -12.72
N ARG A 332 2.24 -20.20 -12.95
CA ARG A 332 1.30 -20.96 -13.76
C ARG A 332 1.68 -20.97 -15.24
N ASN A 333 2.26 -19.89 -15.75
CA ASN A 333 2.76 -19.87 -17.13
C ASN A 333 3.96 -20.82 -17.30
N LEU A 334 4.90 -20.81 -16.35
CA LEU A 334 6.13 -21.61 -16.45
C LEU A 334 5.95 -23.09 -16.11
N ILE A 335 5.09 -23.41 -15.15
CA ILE A 335 4.96 -24.77 -14.59
C ILE A 335 3.66 -25.45 -15.06
N GLU A 336 2.56 -24.71 -15.14
CA GLU A 336 1.26 -25.28 -15.52
C GLU A 336 0.95 -25.13 -17.02
N GLY A 337 1.81 -24.45 -17.78
CA GLY A 337 1.62 -24.26 -19.23
C GLY A 337 0.43 -23.38 -19.60
N THR A 338 0.04 -22.47 -18.69
CA THR A 338 -1.03 -21.50 -18.92
C THR A 338 -0.53 -20.26 -19.67
N ASP A 339 -1.43 -19.35 -20.05
CA ASP A 339 -1.12 -18.12 -20.80
C ASP A 339 -1.71 -16.87 -20.13
N TYR A 340 -1.52 -16.74 -18.81
CA TYR A 340 -1.99 -15.57 -18.08
C TYR A 340 -1.15 -14.34 -18.34
N SER A 341 -1.79 -13.18 -18.22
CA SER A 341 -1.24 -11.88 -18.50
C SER A 341 -1.62 -10.91 -17.39
N ILE A 342 -0.77 -9.90 -17.14
CA ILE A 342 -1.13 -8.77 -16.29
C ILE A 342 -2.00 -7.73 -17.02
N LYS A 343 -2.21 -7.90 -18.33
CA LYS A 343 -3.06 -7.02 -19.13
C LYS A 343 -4.51 -7.15 -18.68
N ASP A 344 -5.19 -6.01 -18.55
CA ASP A 344 -6.59 -5.89 -18.14
C ASP A 344 -6.91 -6.49 -16.75
N ARG A 345 -5.89 -6.78 -15.93
CA ARG A 345 -6.10 -7.29 -14.57
C ARG A 345 -6.84 -6.25 -13.70
N PRO A 346 -7.81 -6.67 -12.88
CA PRO A 346 -8.41 -5.78 -11.90
C PRO A 346 -7.38 -5.37 -10.85
N VAL A 347 -7.45 -4.10 -10.42
CA VAL A 347 -6.56 -3.54 -9.38
C VAL A 347 -7.43 -3.00 -8.24
N PRO A 348 -7.93 -3.87 -7.35
CA PRO A 348 -8.58 -3.42 -6.14
C PRO A 348 -7.56 -2.80 -5.18
N TYR A 349 -7.97 -1.87 -4.34
CA TYR A 349 -7.17 -1.52 -3.17
C TYR A 349 -8.05 -1.01 -2.04
N CYS A 350 -7.49 -1.04 -0.82
CA CYS A 350 -8.09 -0.41 0.35
C CYS A 350 -7.04 0.46 1.02
N MET A 351 -7.39 1.72 1.27
CA MET A 351 -6.65 2.62 2.16
C MET A 351 -7.33 2.61 3.52
N PHE A 352 -6.52 2.43 4.56
CA PHE A 352 -6.99 2.16 5.92
C PHE A 352 -7.00 3.41 6.80
N THR A 353 -7.37 4.55 6.20
CA THR A 353 -7.97 5.63 6.98
C THR A 353 -9.27 5.11 7.61
N ASP A 354 -9.84 5.89 8.51
CA ASP A 354 -11.12 5.61 9.14
C ASP A 354 -12.07 6.80 8.92
N PRO A 355 -13.09 6.68 8.05
CA PRO A 355 -13.51 5.46 7.35
C PRO A 355 -12.50 4.99 6.29
N GLN A 356 -12.56 3.70 5.97
CA GLN A 356 -11.72 3.07 4.95
C GLN A 356 -12.14 3.57 3.56
N LEU A 357 -11.17 3.68 2.65
CA LEU A 357 -11.45 3.90 1.23
C LEU A 357 -11.14 2.61 0.45
N GLY A 358 -12.18 1.85 0.11
CA GLY A 358 -12.11 0.76 -0.85
C GLY A 358 -12.23 1.28 -2.28
N ARG A 359 -11.47 0.71 -3.21
CA ARG A 359 -11.46 1.07 -4.64
C ARG A 359 -11.35 -0.14 -5.55
N ILE A 360 -12.09 -0.13 -6.65
CA ILE A 360 -11.96 -1.10 -7.76
C ILE A 360 -12.35 -0.46 -9.08
N GLY A 361 -11.70 -0.86 -10.17
CA GLY A 361 -12.07 -0.43 -11.52
C GLY A 361 -11.77 1.03 -11.81
N LEU A 362 -12.54 1.62 -12.73
CA LEU A 362 -12.34 2.99 -13.18
C LEU A 362 -12.86 4.02 -12.17
N SER A 363 -12.18 5.16 -12.09
CA SER A 363 -12.77 6.38 -11.54
C SER A 363 -13.74 7.03 -12.53
N GLU A 364 -14.56 7.98 -12.06
CA GLU A 364 -15.40 8.78 -12.96
C GLU A 364 -14.53 9.60 -13.94
N THR A 365 -13.45 10.19 -13.42
CA THR A 365 -12.47 10.95 -14.22
C THR A 365 -11.89 10.07 -15.35
N GLU A 366 -11.48 8.84 -15.05
CA GLU A 366 -10.96 7.90 -16.05
C GLU A 366 -12.02 7.47 -17.07
N ALA A 367 -13.27 7.27 -16.63
CA ALA A 367 -14.38 6.95 -17.54
C ALA A 367 -14.66 8.10 -18.52
N GLN A 368 -14.61 9.34 -18.03
CA GLN A 368 -14.74 10.55 -18.83
C GLN A 368 -13.59 10.71 -19.84
N GLU A 369 -12.34 10.54 -19.40
CA GLU A 369 -11.15 10.60 -20.28
C GLU A 369 -11.21 9.55 -21.40
N LYS A 370 -11.72 8.35 -21.08
CA LYS A 370 -11.95 7.26 -22.04
C LYS A 370 -13.19 7.46 -22.91
N LYS A 371 -13.98 8.52 -22.69
CA LYS A 371 -15.23 8.84 -23.41
C LYS A 371 -16.22 7.67 -23.41
N LEU A 372 -16.36 7.00 -22.27
CA LEU A 372 -17.31 5.92 -22.09
C LEU A 372 -18.73 6.46 -21.93
N ASP A 373 -19.71 5.61 -22.21
CA ASP A 373 -21.13 5.88 -21.97
C ASP A 373 -21.49 5.29 -20.59
N TYR A 374 -21.51 6.15 -19.57
CA TYR A 374 -21.61 5.72 -18.17
C TYR A 374 -22.64 6.51 -17.36
N GLN A 375 -23.13 5.89 -16.29
CA GLN A 375 -23.89 6.53 -15.22
C GLN A 375 -23.13 6.40 -13.88
N VAL A 376 -23.39 7.34 -12.97
CA VAL A 376 -22.78 7.39 -11.63
C VAL A 376 -23.87 7.37 -10.58
N ALA A 377 -23.74 6.46 -9.61
CA ALA A 377 -24.53 6.49 -8.39
C ALA A 377 -23.65 6.92 -7.23
N VAL A 378 -24.20 7.77 -6.36
CA VAL A 378 -23.61 8.17 -5.10
C VAL A 378 -24.63 8.00 -3.98
N LEU A 379 -24.21 7.35 -2.90
CA LEU A 379 -24.99 7.19 -1.68
C LEU A 379 -24.17 7.72 -0.49
N PRO A 380 -24.58 8.80 0.17
CA PRO A 380 -23.89 9.26 1.37
C PRO A 380 -24.08 8.25 2.50
N MET A 381 -23.05 8.05 3.33
CA MET A 381 -23.10 7.11 4.46
C MET A 381 -24.15 7.50 5.52
N SER A 382 -24.61 8.76 5.54
CA SER A 382 -25.76 9.22 6.34
C SER A 382 -27.11 8.65 5.89
N SER A 383 -27.17 7.99 4.73
CA SER A 383 -28.35 7.27 4.22
C SER A 383 -28.21 5.74 4.32
N VAL A 384 -27.13 5.25 4.93
CA VAL A 384 -26.83 3.82 5.09
C VAL A 384 -27.29 3.39 6.47
N ALA A 385 -28.35 2.57 6.53
CA ALA A 385 -29.00 2.18 7.78
C ALA A 385 -28.00 1.63 8.80
N ARG A 386 -27.15 0.69 8.39
CA ARG A 386 -26.12 0.13 9.27
C ARG A 386 -25.15 1.17 9.81
N GLY A 387 -24.77 2.16 8.99
CA GLY A 387 -23.90 3.26 9.40
C GLY A 387 -24.57 4.19 10.41
N ILE A 388 -25.88 4.40 10.29
CA ILE A 388 -26.67 5.16 11.28
C ILE A 388 -26.73 4.40 12.61
N GLU A 389 -27.01 3.09 12.57
CA GLU A 389 -27.09 2.24 13.77
C GLU A 389 -25.77 2.18 14.55
N THR A 390 -24.63 2.24 13.85
CA THR A 390 -23.29 2.18 14.46
C THR A 390 -22.68 3.56 14.72
N ASN A 391 -23.37 4.65 14.36
CA ASN A 391 -22.86 6.01 14.36
C ASN A 391 -21.58 6.20 13.50
N GLU A 392 -21.46 5.43 12.41
CA GLU A 392 -20.37 5.50 11.42
C GLU A 392 -20.89 6.02 10.07
N THR A 393 -21.45 7.24 10.08
CA THR A 393 -22.15 7.86 8.94
C THR A 393 -21.27 8.73 8.05
N GLN A 394 -19.95 8.72 8.24
CA GLN A 394 -19.01 9.55 7.49
C GLN A 394 -18.64 8.91 6.15
N GLY A 395 -18.53 9.72 5.10
CA GLY A 395 -18.13 9.28 3.76
C GLY A 395 -19.29 8.96 2.83
N LEU A 396 -19.01 8.18 1.78
CA LEU A 396 -19.93 7.90 0.68
C LEU A 396 -19.60 6.56 0.00
N MET A 397 -20.61 5.99 -0.65
CA MET A 397 -20.45 4.92 -1.63
C MET A 397 -20.67 5.49 -3.03
N LYS A 398 -19.75 5.24 -3.96
CA LYS A 398 -19.84 5.67 -5.36
C LYS A 398 -19.59 4.50 -6.29
N ALA A 399 -20.41 4.38 -7.33
CA ALA A 399 -20.24 3.36 -8.38
C ALA A 399 -20.44 3.97 -9.77
N ILE A 400 -19.59 3.55 -10.71
CA ILE A 400 -19.66 3.89 -12.13
C ILE A 400 -20.12 2.63 -12.87
N VAL A 401 -21.13 2.77 -13.74
CA VAL A 401 -21.69 1.66 -14.52
C VAL A 401 -21.80 2.04 -15.99
N ASP A 402 -21.66 1.06 -16.87
CA ASP A 402 -21.89 1.22 -18.30
C ASP A 402 -23.39 1.23 -18.60
N THR A 403 -23.88 2.22 -19.37
CA THR A 403 -25.32 2.41 -19.60
C THR A 403 -25.95 1.34 -20.46
N LYS A 404 -25.18 0.70 -21.35
CA LYS A 404 -25.70 -0.28 -22.33
C LYS A 404 -25.66 -1.70 -21.78
N SER A 405 -24.50 -2.09 -21.27
CA SER A 405 -24.24 -3.43 -20.76
C SER A 405 -24.62 -3.60 -19.29
N LYS A 406 -24.89 -2.49 -18.58
CA LYS A 406 -25.20 -2.45 -17.14
C LYS A 406 -24.10 -3.03 -16.26
N LYS A 407 -22.89 -3.20 -16.80
CA LYS A 407 -21.73 -3.69 -16.06
C LYS A 407 -21.21 -2.60 -15.14
N ILE A 408 -20.71 -3.01 -13.98
CA ILE A 408 -19.97 -2.14 -13.09
C ILE A 408 -18.60 -1.87 -13.71
N LEU A 409 -18.26 -0.60 -13.89
CA LEU A 409 -16.98 -0.15 -14.44
C LEU A 409 -15.97 0.17 -13.34
N GLY A 410 -16.46 0.64 -12.19
CA GLY A 410 -15.64 0.89 -11.01
C GLY A 410 -16.46 1.39 -9.83
N ALA A 411 -15.81 1.46 -8.67
CA ALA A 411 -16.43 1.92 -7.43
C ALA A 411 -15.40 2.49 -6.44
N ALA A 412 -15.85 3.47 -5.66
CA ALA A 412 -15.13 4.07 -4.54
C ALA A 412 -16.03 4.03 -3.30
N ILE A 413 -15.61 3.33 -2.27
CA ILE A 413 -16.38 3.16 -1.03
C ILE A 413 -15.58 3.75 0.12
N LEU A 414 -15.91 4.99 0.48
CA LEU A 414 -15.39 5.67 1.66
C LEU A 414 -16.36 5.42 2.81
N ALA A 415 -16.17 4.32 3.54
CA ALA A 415 -17.08 3.87 4.58
C ALA A 415 -16.37 3.01 5.63
N SER A 416 -17.00 2.80 6.78
CA SER A 416 -16.61 1.68 7.64
C SER A 416 -16.77 0.37 6.87
N GLU A 417 -15.78 -0.51 6.97
CA GLU A 417 -15.67 -1.73 6.16
C GLU A 417 -15.64 -1.50 4.64
N GLY A 418 -15.19 -0.31 4.19
CA GLY A 418 -15.12 0.03 2.76
C GLY A 418 -14.33 -0.97 1.91
N GLY A 419 -13.26 -1.57 2.47
CA GLY A 419 -12.51 -2.63 1.79
C GLY A 419 -13.30 -3.92 1.58
N GLU A 420 -14.12 -4.32 2.55
CA GLU A 420 -14.96 -5.51 2.47
C GLU A 420 -16.13 -5.30 1.51
N ILE A 421 -16.75 -4.11 1.52
CA ILE A 421 -17.82 -3.75 0.59
C ILE A 421 -17.31 -3.75 -0.86
N VAL A 422 -16.11 -3.21 -1.11
CA VAL A 422 -15.48 -3.28 -2.44
C VAL A 422 -15.18 -4.70 -2.87
N SER A 423 -14.82 -5.60 -1.96
CA SER A 423 -14.60 -7.01 -2.29
C SER A 423 -15.87 -7.68 -2.84
N VAL A 424 -17.06 -7.28 -2.38
CA VAL A 424 -18.34 -7.72 -2.95
C VAL A 424 -18.47 -7.24 -4.40
N LEU A 425 -18.19 -5.97 -4.68
CA LEU A 425 -18.25 -5.40 -6.04
C LEU A 425 -17.18 -5.99 -6.95
N GLN A 426 -15.99 -6.27 -6.45
CA GLN A 426 -14.92 -6.95 -7.18
C GLN A 426 -15.39 -8.34 -7.65
N MET A 427 -15.98 -9.14 -6.76
CA MET A 427 -16.50 -10.46 -7.14
C MET A 427 -17.69 -10.36 -8.10
N ALA A 428 -18.53 -9.33 -7.96
CA ALA A 428 -19.61 -9.06 -8.91
C ALA A 428 -19.06 -8.74 -10.31
N MET A 429 -18.01 -7.90 -10.41
CA MET A 429 -17.32 -7.58 -11.66
C MET A 429 -16.70 -8.83 -12.29
N GLU A 430 -15.99 -9.65 -11.51
CA GLU A 430 -15.39 -10.91 -11.97
C GLU A 430 -16.46 -11.89 -12.48
N GLY A 431 -17.60 -11.96 -11.81
CA GLY A 431 -18.74 -12.79 -12.21
C GLY A 431 -19.62 -12.20 -13.32
N GLY A 432 -19.32 -11.00 -13.82
CA GLY A 432 -20.14 -10.31 -14.83
C GLY A 432 -21.55 -9.95 -14.36
N ILE A 433 -21.75 -9.76 -13.05
CA ILE A 433 -23.03 -9.35 -12.45
C ILE A 433 -23.28 -7.87 -12.75
N THR A 434 -24.46 -7.56 -13.27
CA THR A 434 -24.89 -6.20 -13.61
C THR A 434 -25.42 -5.44 -12.39
N TYR A 435 -25.36 -4.11 -12.44
CA TYR A 435 -25.77 -3.27 -11.30
C TYR A 435 -27.25 -3.42 -10.97
N ASP A 436 -28.12 -3.63 -11.96
CA ASP A 436 -29.56 -3.81 -11.79
C ASP A 436 -29.90 -5.16 -11.13
N ARG A 437 -29.07 -6.18 -11.35
CA ARG A 437 -29.17 -7.43 -10.59
C ARG A 437 -28.79 -7.21 -9.12
N ILE A 438 -27.72 -6.45 -8.85
CA ILE A 438 -27.36 -6.10 -7.46
C ILE A 438 -28.45 -5.23 -6.84
N ARG A 439 -29.04 -4.29 -7.57
CA ARG A 439 -30.11 -3.41 -7.09
C ARG A 439 -31.27 -4.17 -6.43
N TYR A 440 -31.63 -5.34 -6.96
CA TYR A 440 -32.80 -6.11 -6.52
C TYR A 440 -32.48 -7.47 -5.89
N CYS A 441 -31.20 -7.85 -5.73
CA CYS A 441 -30.87 -9.11 -5.06
C CYS A 441 -30.99 -8.99 -3.53
N VAL A 442 -31.23 -10.13 -2.88
CA VAL A 442 -31.39 -10.21 -1.43
C VAL A 442 -30.02 -10.17 -0.74
N PHE A 443 -29.81 -9.15 0.09
CA PHE A 443 -28.71 -9.09 1.06
C PHE A 443 -29.20 -9.42 2.47
N ALA A 444 -28.27 -9.86 3.34
CA ALA A 444 -28.54 -10.01 4.76
C ALA A 444 -28.72 -8.62 5.41
N HIS A 445 -29.66 -8.52 6.35
CA HIS A 445 -30.04 -7.27 7.00
C HIS A 445 -29.92 -7.32 8.53
N PRO A 446 -29.41 -6.26 9.20
CA PRO A 446 -28.76 -5.08 8.64
C PRO A 446 -27.26 -5.31 8.40
N THR A 447 -26.75 -4.94 7.22
CA THR A 447 -25.31 -5.01 6.89
C THR A 447 -24.87 -3.83 6.02
N TYR A 448 -23.59 -3.43 6.05
CA TYR A 448 -23.12 -2.35 5.19
C TYR A 448 -23.29 -2.67 3.70
N SER A 449 -22.97 -3.91 3.28
CA SER A 449 -23.07 -4.33 1.89
C SER A 449 -24.51 -4.36 1.36
N GLU A 450 -25.53 -4.42 2.21
CA GLU A 450 -26.93 -4.32 1.77
C GLU A 450 -27.22 -2.98 1.09
N SER A 451 -26.50 -1.92 1.48
CA SER A 451 -26.69 -0.58 0.94
C SER A 451 -26.22 -0.46 -0.51
N LEU A 452 -25.59 -1.49 -1.07
CA LEU A 452 -25.40 -1.59 -2.52
C LEU A 452 -26.74 -1.64 -3.26
N ASN A 453 -27.80 -2.21 -2.67
CA ASN A 453 -29.16 -2.08 -3.23
C ASN A 453 -29.55 -0.60 -3.34
N ASN A 454 -29.45 0.16 -2.23
CA ASN A 454 -29.81 1.58 -2.17
C ASN A 454 -28.94 2.45 -3.08
N LEU A 455 -27.64 2.15 -3.18
CA LEU A 455 -26.72 2.82 -4.08
C LEU A 455 -27.21 2.68 -5.52
N PHE A 456 -27.45 1.45 -5.96
CA PHE A 456 -27.88 1.23 -7.33
C PHE A 456 -29.32 1.68 -7.58
N MET A 457 -30.20 1.76 -6.58
CA MET A 457 -31.53 2.40 -6.71
C MET A 457 -31.45 3.89 -7.09
N LYS A 458 -30.29 4.55 -6.97
CA LYS A 458 -30.09 5.93 -7.44
C LYS A 458 -29.91 6.06 -8.95
N MET A 459 -29.60 4.97 -9.67
CA MET A 459 -29.43 5.03 -11.12
C MET A 459 -30.79 5.17 -11.83
N GLU A 460 -30.79 5.77 -13.00
CA GLU A 460 -31.96 5.80 -13.88
C GLU A 460 -31.97 4.53 -14.75
N ASP A 461 -33.16 4.10 -15.20
CA ASP A 461 -33.35 2.89 -16.00
C ASP A 461 -33.09 3.09 -17.49
#